data_AF-A0A2H3DLH7-F1
#
_entry.id   AF-A0A2H3DLH7-F1
#
_cell.length_a   1.000
_cell.length_b   1.000
_cell.length_c   1.000
_cell.angle_alpha   90.00
_cell.angle_beta   90.00
_cell.angle_gamma   90.00
#
_symmetry.space_group_name_H-M   'P 1'
#
loop_
_entity.id
_entity.type
_entity.pdbx_description
1 polymer ?
#
loop_
_entity_poly.entity_id
_entity_poly.type
_entity_poly.pdbx_seq_one_letter_code
_entity_poly.pdbx_strand_id
1 'polypeptide(L)' 'DTGVSRHMTPHCHWFHMYSLHVIPIHLTDNMVIHSAGVGLVVFKPEIEGEVSDKVKLHDVLHVPELQNNLLSPYHLTCK' A
#
# COMPACT_ATOMS: atom_id res chain seq x y z
N ASP A 1 10.90 -3.76 -4.65
CA ASP A 1 11.42 -2.49 -4.13
C ASP A 1 11.65 -2.54 -2.63
N THR A 2 12.91 -2.49 -2.20
CA THR A 2 13.27 -2.38 -0.76
C THR A 2 13.35 -0.93 -0.28
N GLY A 3 13.14 0.06 -1.15
CA GLY A 3 13.31 1.49 -0.86
C GLY A 3 12.05 2.26 -0.45
N VAL A 4 10.90 1.61 -0.32
CA VAL A 4 9.63 2.32 -0.06
C VAL A 4 9.36 2.39 1.45
N SER A 5 9.06 3.58 1.97
CA SER A 5 8.84 3.80 3.41
C SER A 5 7.44 3.38 3.93
N ARG A 6 6.46 3.23 3.03
CA ARG A 6 5.06 2.90 3.34
C ARG A 6 4.47 1.96 2.29
N HIS A 7 3.39 1.26 2.63
CA HIS A 7 2.59 0.53 1.65
C HIS A 7 1.84 1.50 0.76
N MET A 8 1.81 1.26 -0.56
CA MET A 8 1.10 2.10 -1.52
C MET A 8 0.37 1.24 -2.55
N THR A 9 -0.83 1.67 -2.94
CA THR A 9 -1.64 1.00 -3.96
C THR A 9 -2.41 2.02 -4.80
N PRO A 10 -2.59 1.80 -6.12
CA PRO A 10 -3.51 2.60 -6.92
C PRO A 10 -4.98 2.17 -6.78
N HIS A 11 -5.26 1.08 -6.06
CA HIS A 11 -6.60 0.49 -6.02
C HIS A 11 -7.41 0.96 -4.81
N CYS A 12 -8.18 2.04 -4.98
CA CYS A 12 -9.08 2.56 -3.95
C CYS A 12 -10.09 1.51 -3.42
N HIS A 13 -10.56 0.60 -4.28
CA HIS A 13 -11.57 -0.41 -3.90
C HIS A 13 -11.03 -1.51 -2.98
N TRP A 14 -9.72 -1.58 -2.74
CA TRP A 14 -9.11 -2.54 -1.81
C TRP A 14 -9.19 -2.11 -0.35
N PHE A 15 -9.57 -0.86 -0.11
CA PHE A 15 -9.62 -0.29 1.23
C PHE A 15 -10.89 -0.73 1.96
N HIS A 16 -10.71 -1.35 3.12
CA HIS A 16 -11.79 -1.64 4.06
C HIS A 16 -12.17 -0.41 4.89
N MET A 17 -11.18 0.44 5.18
CA MET A 17 -11.37 1.76 5.78
C MET A 17 -10.55 2.76 4.98
N TYR A 18 -11.10 3.94 4.73
CA TYR A 18 -10.47 4.96 3.89
C TYR A 18 -10.68 6.36 4.45
N SER A 19 -9.63 7.16 4.46
CA SER A 19 -9.67 8.58 4.82
C SER A 19 -8.93 9.40 3.77
N LEU A 20 -9.45 10.59 3.47
CA LEU A 20 -8.74 11.56 2.63
C LEU A 20 -7.44 11.98 3.30
N HIS A 21 -6.33 11.82 2.59
CA HIS A 21 -4.99 12.09 3.10
C HIS A 21 -4.05 12.28 1.90
N VAL A 22 -3.71 13.54 1.65
CA VAL A 22 -2.90 13.95 0.49
C VAL A 22 -1.54 14.39 0.99
N ILE A 23 -0.52 13.62 0.62
CA ILE A 23 0.88 13.94 0.89
C ILE A 23 1.72 13.75 -0.38
N PRO A 24 2.80 14.53 -0.55
CA PRO A 24 3.73 14.33 -1.66
C PRO A 24 4.55 13.05 -1.44
N ILE A 25 4.81 12.34 -2.53
CA ILE A 25 5.60 11.11 -2.59
C ILE A 25 6.67 11.32 -3.63
N HIS A 26 7.93 11.26 -3.20
CA HIS A 26 9.09 11.42 -4.07
C HIS A 26 9.46 10.07 -4.70
N LEU A 27 9.46 10.05 -6.03
CA LEU A 27 9.94 8.92 -6.82
C LEU A 27 11.45 9.04 -7.08
N THR A 28 12.04 7.94 -7.55
CA THR A 28 13.49 7.83 -7.82
C THR A 28 13.96 8.64 -9.03
N ASP A 29 13.04 9.09 -9.88
CA ASP A 29 13.25 9.92 -11.06
C ASP A 29 13.07 11.42 -10.78
N ASN A 30 13.13 11.82 -9.50
CA ASN A 30 12.83 13.17 -9.01
C ASN A 30 11.40 13.65 -9.27
N MET A 31 10.49 12.80 -9.75
CA MET A 31 9.07 13.14 -9.84
C MET A 31 8.41 13.13 -8.46
N VAL A 32 7.38 13.95 -8.31
CA VAL A 32 6.55 14.00 -7.11
C VAL A 32 5.13 13.67 -7.51
N ILE A 33 4.63 12.54 -7.02
CA ILE A 33 3.21 12.14 -7.13
C ILE A 33 2.53 12.34 -5.78
N HIS A 34 1.20 12.30 -5.74
CA HIS A 34 0.46 12.54 -4.50
C HIS A 34 -0.42 11.36 -4.11
N SER A 35 -0.50 11.10 -2.80
CA SER A 35 -1.56 10.22 -2.31
C SER A 35 -2.92 10.92 -2.44
N ALA A 36 -3.96 10.14 -2.70
CA ALA A 36 -5.36 10.58 -2.59
C ALA A 36 -5.94 10.26 -1.21
N GLY A 37 -5.43 9.23 -0.54
CA GLY A 37 -5.85 8.89 0.81
C GLY A 37 -4.99 7.86 1.49
N VAL A 38 -5.43 7.46 2.68
CA VAL A 38 -4.78 6.45 3.51
C VAL A 38 -5.83 5.54 4.13
N GLY A 39 -5.46 4.30 4.40
CA GLY A 39 -6.38 3.38 5.06
C GLY A 39 -5.87 1.97 5.27
N LEU A 40 -6.83 1.09 5.53
CA LEU A 40 -6.60 -0.32 5.83
C LEU A 40 -6.96 -1.18 4.61
N VAL A 41 -6.01 -1.96 4.13
CA VAL A 41 -6.24 -2.97 3.08
C VAL A 41 -6.24 -4.35 3.72
N VAL A 42 -7.22 -5.17 3.36
CA VAL A 42 -7.31 -6.57 3.83
C VAL A 42 -7.29 -7.49 2.63
N PHE A 43 -6.34 -8.40 2.59
CA PHE A 43 -6.24 -9.40 1.52
C PHE A 43 -5.94 -10.78 2.09
N LYS A 44 -6.20 -11.82 1.31
CA LYS A 44 -5.81 -13.18 1.64
C LYS A 44 -4.67 -13.58 0.71
N PRO A 45 -3.44 -13.74 1.21
CA PRO A 45 -2.38 -14.30 0.40
C PRO A 45 -2.67 -15.78 0.13
N GLU A 46 -2.44 -16.18 -1.10
CA GLU A 46 -2.35 -17.59 -1.49
C GLU A 46 -0.87 -17.94 -1.52
N ILE A 47 -0.46 -18.88 -0.69
CA ILE A 47 0.93 -19.34 -0.57
C ILE A 47 0.94 -20.80 -1.00
N GLU A 48 1.63 -21.10 -2.10
CA GLU A 48 1.75 -22.47 -2.63
C GLU A 48 0.40 -23.17 -2.93
N GLY A 49 -0.63 -22.41 -3.28
CA GLY A 49 -1.98 -22.93 -3.58
C GLY A 49 -2.89 -23.06 -2.35
N GLU A 50 -2.36 -22.80 -1.14
CA GLU A 50 -3.12 -22.75 0.10
C GLU A 50 -3.51 -21.30 0.41
N VAL A 51 -4.81 -21.09 0.66
CA VAL A 51 -5.32 -19.77 1.07
C VAL A 51 -4.98 -19.57 2.54
N SER A 52 -4.05 -18.64 2.79
CA SER A 52 -3.64 -18.30 4.16
C SER A 52 -4.66 -17.37 4.85
N ASP A 53 -4.39 -17.07 6.11
CA ASP A 53 -5.18 -16.16 6.91
C ASP A 53 -5.23 -14.74 6.30
N LYS A 54 -6.31 -14.02 6.60
CA LYS A 54 -6.46 -12.62 6.15
C LYS A 54 -5.34 -11.77 6.75
N VAL A 55 -4.56 -11.16 5.88
CA VAL A 55 -3.55 -10.16 6.25
C VAL A 55 -4.17 -8.77 6.19
N LYS A 56 -3.90 -7.97 7.21
CA LYS A 56 -4.31 -6.57 7.30
C LYS A 56 -3.09 -5.68 7.16
N LEU A 57 -3.07 -4.84 6.14
CA LEU A 57 -2.08 -3.79 5.99
C LEU A 57 -2.68 -2.46 6.45
N HIS A 58 -2.09 -1.92 7.51
CA HIS A 58 -2.41 -0.61 8.03
C HIS A 58 -1.58 0.47 7.30
N ASP A 59 -2.05 1.72 7.39
CA ASP A 59 -1.37 2.90 6.87
C ASP A 59 -0.98 2.82 5.38
N VAL A 60 -1.81 2.13 4.59
CA VAL A 60 -1.61 2.01 3.14
C VAL A 60 -2.02 3.31 2.47
N LEU A 61 -1.13 3.90 1.68
CA LEU A 61 -1.44 5.08 0.88
C LEU A 61 -2.14 4.65 -0.42
N HIS A 62 -3.26 5.30 -0.70
CA HIS A 62 -3.88 5.25 -2.02
C HIS A 62 -3.22 6.28 -2.92
N VAL A 63 -2.60 5.84 -4.00
CA VAL A 63 -1.85 6.68 -4.94
C VAL A 63 -2.30 6.33 -6.35
N PRO A 64 -3.31 7.02 -6.90
CA PRO A 64 -3.91 6.67 -8.20
C PRO A 64 -2.92 6.69 -9.38
N GLU A 65 -1.86 7.49 -9.26
CA GLU A 65 -0.82 7.67 -10.28
C GLU A 65 0.18 6.50 -10.31
N LEU A 66 0.17 5.59 -9.32
CA LEU A 66 1.00 4.39 -9.35
C LEU A 66 0.45 3.35 -10.33
N GLN A 67 1.34 2.65 -11.02
CA GLN A 67 0.95 1.53 -11.90
C GLN A 67 0.90 0.19 -11.18
N ASN A 68 1.69 0.03 -10.11
CA ASN A 68 1.84 -1.22 -9.36
C ASN A 68 1.73 -0.96 -7.85
N ASN A 69 1.39 -2.01 -7.10
CA ASN A 69 1.44 -1.96 -5.64
C ASN A 69 2.88 -1.96 -5.15
N LEU A 70 3.17 -1.11 -4.17
CA LEU A 70 4.46 -1.03 -3.51
C LEU A 70 4.28 -1.47 -2.06
N LEU A 71 4.86 -2.61 -1.70
CA LEU A 71 4.85 -3.12 -0.34
C LEU A 71 6.18 -2.79 0.33
N SER A 72 6.11 -2.08 1.46
CA SER A 72 7.30 -1.73 2.23
C SER A 72 7.70 -2.91 3.13
N PRO A 73 8.89 -3.51 2.97
CA PRO A 73 9.34 -4.60 3.83
C PRO A 73 9.51 -4.18 5.30
N TYR A 74 9.78 -2.90 5.55
CA TYR A 74 9.92 -2.34 6.91
C TYR A 74 8.59 -2.17 7.65
N HIS A 75 7.48 -2.26 6.93
CA HIS A 75 6.11 -2.15 7.45
C HIS A 75 5.35 -3.49 7.36
N LEU A 76 6.05 -4.59 7.02
CA LEU A 76 5.55 -5.97 7.04
C LEU A 76 5.95 -6.72 8.32
N THR A 77 6.68 -6.09 9.23
CA THR A 77 7.04 -6.68 10.52
C THR A 77 5.79 -6.77 11.40
N CYS A 78 5.09 -7.91 11.30
CA CYS A 78 4.24 -8.40 12.37
C CYS A 78 5.05 -8.37 13.67
N LYS A 79 4.52 -7.69 14.69
CA LYS A 79 4.78 -8.09 16.08
C LYS A 79 3.73 -9.11 16.49
#